data_AF-A0A7S2UZQ2-F1
#
_entry.id   AF-A0A7S2UZQ2-F1
#
_cell.length_a   1.000
_cell.length_b   1.000
_cell.length_c   1.000
_cell.angle_alpha   90.00
_cell.angle_beta   90.00
_cell.angle_gamma   90.00
#
_symmetry.space_group_name_H-M   'P 1'
#
loop_
_entity.id
_entity.type
_entity.pdbx_description
1 polymer ?
#
loop_
_entity_poly.entity_id
_entity_poly.type
_entity_poly.pdbx_seq_one_letter_code
_entity_poly.pdbx_strand_id
1 'polypeptide(L)'
;IKKFLLEAAPEKEWEFEPDEITDMSMEEQVTEFIREKLYQRLHQEVPYAVSQSTSRFEELQDGRVKMDQDLQVSTESHKQLIVKKSKRGLDPIVAAVKKDFESCFPGKRLDLSVRVKVKLNKQ
;
A
#
# COMPACT_ATOMS: atom_id res chain seq x y z
N ILE A 1 -26.18 13.93 4.09
CA ILE A 1 -24.73 14.20 3.84
C ILE A 1 -24.45 14.38 2.35
N LYS A 2 -24.63 13.38 1.46
CA LYS A 2 -24.32 13.54 0.02
C LYS A 2 -24.97 14.77 -0.64
N LYS A 3 -26.28 14.99 -0.45
CA LYS A 3 -27.00 16.15 -0.97
C LYS A 3 -26.44 17.48 -0.44
N PHE A 4 -26.22 17.56 0.87
CA PHE A 4 -25.63 18.73 1.53
C PHE A 4 -24.22 19.06 1.02
N LEU A 5 -23.37 18.05 0.80
CA LEU A 5 -22.02 18.25 0.26
C LEU A 5 -22.04 18.73 -1.19
N LEU A 6 -22.99 18.25 -2.00
CA LEU A 6 -23.17 18.72 -3.38
C LEU A 6 -23.66 20.18 -3.42
N GLU A 7 -24.59 20.55 -2.54
CA GLU A 7 -25.10 21.92 -2.43
C GLU A 7 -24.06 22.92 -1.90
N ALA A 8 -23.05 22.44 -1.15
CA ALA A 8 -21.97 23.26 -0.61
C ALA A 8 -20.73 23.31 -1.53
N ALA A 9 -20.69 22.54 -2.62
CA ALA A 9 -19.57 22.52 -3.53
C ALA A 9 -19.53 23.82 -4.36
N PRO A 10 -18.35 24.44 -4.55
CA PRO A 10 -18.23 25.59 -5.43
C PRO A 10 -18.46 25.18 -6.88
N GLU A 11 -19.15 26.03 -7.65
CA GLU A 11 -19.25 25.85 -9.11
C GLU A 11 -17.87 26.08 -9.73
N LYS A 12 -17.25 24.99 -10.20
CA LYS A 12 -16.00 24.99 -10.97
C LYS A 12 -16.03 23.88 -12.02
N GLU A 13 -15.20 23.99 -13.03
CA GLU A 13 -14.99 22.91 -14.00
C GLU A 13 -14.42 21.67 -13.29
N TRP A 14 -14.74 20.50 -13.82
CA TRP A 14 -14.20 19.24 -13.32
C TRP A 14 -12.69 19.22 -13.56
N GLU A 15 -11.93 19.03 -12.49
CA GLU A 15 -10.47 18.91 -12.56
C GLU A 15 -10.01 17.53 -13.03
N PHE A 16 -10.91 16.54 -13.03
CA PHE A 16 -10.64 15.14 -13.37
C PHE A 16 -11.69 14.62 -14.36
N GLU A 17 -11.27 13.72 -15.25
CA GLU A 17 -12.17 13.07 -16.20
C GLU A 17 -13.13 12.10 -15.48
N PRO A 18 -14.34 11.85 -16.01
CA PRO A 18 -15.32 10.96 -15.37
C PRO A 18 -14.83 9.53 -15.14
N ASP A 19 -13.91 9.05 -15.99
CA ASP A 19 -13.34 7.71 -15.94
C ASP A 19 -12.02 7.65 -15.14
N GLU A 20 -11.50 8.79 -14.67
CA GLU A 20 -10.30 8.84 -13.85
C GLU A 20 -10.63 8.34 -12.44
N ILE A 21 -10.10 7.17 -12.09
CA ILE A 21 -10.40 6.50 -10.80
C ILE A 21 -9.69 7.22 -9.65
N THR A 22 -8.46 7.69 -9.88
CA THR A 22 -7.62 8.39 -8.89
C THR A 22 -6.48 9.14 -9.59
N ASP A 23 -6.08 10.25 -8.99
CA ASP A 23 -4.90 11.07 -9.32
C ASP A 23 -3.58 10.47 -8.79
N MET A 24 -3.65 9.38 -8.01
CA MET A 24 -2.49 8.73 -7.44
C MET A 24 -1.61 8.07 -8.50
N SER A 25 -0.31 8.29 -8.40
CA SER A 25 0.70 7.53 -9.15
C SER A 25 0.62 6.03 -8.83
N MET A 26 1.17 5.20 -9.73
CA MET A 26 1.21 3.75 -9.54
C MET A 26 1.93 3.34 -8.25
N GLU A 27 2.99 4.06 -7.89
CA GLU A 27 3.72 3.86 -6.64
C GLU A 27 2.84 4.13 -5.42
N GLU A 28 2.09 5.23 -5.44
CA GLU A 28 1.15 5.59 -4.36
C GLU A 28 0.03 4.55 -4.24
N GLN A 29 -0.55 4.09 -5.35
CA GLN A 29 -1.58 3.05 -5.33
C GLN A 29 -1.07 1.74 -4.73
N VAL A 30 0.13 1.26 -5.11
CA VAL A 30 0.72 0.05 -4.51
C VAL A 30 1.00 0.26 -3.02
N THR A 31 1.43 1.46 -2.64
CA THR A 31 1.65 1.83 -1.23
C THR A 31 0.35 1.72 -0.43
N GLU A 32 -0.76 2.24 -0.96
CA GLU A 32 -2.08 2.13 -0.34
C GLU A 32 -2.60 0.69 -0.28
N PHE A 33 -2.39 -0.14 -1.32
CA PHE A 33 -2.77 -1.56 -1.28
C PHE A 33 -2.08 -2.28 -0.12
N ILE A 34 -0.77 -2.05 0.07
CA ILE A 34 -0.02 -2.66 1.19
C ILE A 34 -0.62 -2.20 2.52
N ARG A 35 -0.88 -0.91 2.67
CA ARG A 35 -1.46 -0.33 3.88
C ARG A 35 -2.82 -0.95 4.19
N GLU A 36 -3.70 -1.06 3.20
CA GLU A 36 -5.01 -1.72 3.32
C GLU A 36 -4.86 -3.17 3.78
N LYS A 37 -3.94 -3.94 3.19
CA LYS A 37 -3.75 -5.36 3.55
C LYS A 37 -3.14 -5.55 4.92
N LEU A 38 -2.27 -4.64 5.35
CA LEU A 38 -1.77 -4.57 6.72
C LEU A 38 -2.94 -4.34 7.69
N TYR A 39 -3.79 -3.34 7.45
CA TYR A 39 -4.97 -3.08 8.29
C TYR A 39 -5.92 -4.28 8.39
N GLN A 40 -6.20 -4.96 7.26
CA GLN A 40 -7.12 -6.09 7.23
C GLN A 40 -6.65 -7.31 8.05
N ARG A 41 -5.33 -7.52 8.16
CA ARG A 41 -4.75 -8.73 8.77
C ARG A 41 -4.18 -8.50 10.17
N LEU A 42 -3.81 -7.27 10.48
CA LEU A 42 -3.28 -6.88 11.77
C LEU A 42 -4.41 -6.23 12.58
N HIS A 43 -5.12 -7.04 13.36
CA HIS A 43 -6.29 -6.62 14.16
C HIS A 43 -5.92 -5.93 15.50
N GLN A 44 -4.73 -5.36 15.63
CA GLN A 44 -4.21 -4.75 16.86
C GLN A 44 -3.71 -3.32 16.57
N GLU A 45 -3.15 -2.60 17.55
CA GLU A 45 -2.57 -1.24 17.36
C GLU A 45 -1.34 -1.19 16.44
N VAL A 46 -0.92 -2.34 15.89
CA VAL A 46 0.27 -2.50 15.05
C VAL A 46 0.24 -1.64 13.78
N PRO A 47 -0.85 -1.57 12.98
CA PRO A 47 -0.88 -0.85 11.72
C PRO A 47 -0.54 0.64 11.83
N TYR A 48 -1.07 1.32 12.85
CA TYR A 48 -0.82 2.74 13.07
C TYR A 48 0.63 3.04 13.46
N ALA A 49 1.32 2.05 14.01
CA ALA A 49 2.74 2.13 14.37
C ALA A 49 3.68 1.70 13.22
N VAL A 50 3.14 1.33 12.04
CA VAL A 50 3.95 0.99 10.87
C VAL A 50 4.17 2.21 9.99
N SER A 51 5.41 2.65 9.86
CA SER A 51 5.81 3.62 8.86
C SER A 51 6.26 2.87 7.60
N GLN A 52 5.74 3.29 6.45
CA GLN A 52 5.99 2.67 5.15
C GLN A 52 6.80 3.64 4.27
N SER A 53 7.80 3.12 3.57
CA SER A 53 8.62 3.88 2.62
C SER A 53 9.03 3.04 1.43
N THR A 54 8.95 3.61 0.23
CA THR A 54 9.50 3.00 -0.99
C THR A 54 11.01 3.20 -1.05
N SER A 55 11.74 2.10 -1.17
CA SER A 55 13.21 2.13 -1.36
C SER A 55 13.62 1.96 -2.82
N ARG A 56 12.76 1.36 -3.65
CA ARG A 56 12.93 1.24 -5.10
C ARG A 56 11.58 1.14 -5.77
N PHE A 57 11.43 1.84 -6.90
CA PHE A 57 10.34 1.68 -7.84
C PHE A 57 10.92 1.74 -9.25
N GLU A 58 10.62 0.73 -10.08
CA GLU A 58 11.12 0.65 -11.45
C GLU A 58 10.09 -0.03 -12.36
N GLU A 59 9.69 0.66 -13.42
CA GLU A 59 8.89 0.09 -14.50
C GLU A 59 9.80 -0.42 -15.61
N LEU A 60 9.69 -1.71 -15.91
CA LEU A 60 10.45 -2.37 -16.95
C LEU A 60 9.69 -2.35 -18.28
N GLN A 61 10.44 -2.37 -19.38
CA GLN A 61 9.89 -2.33 -20.75
C GLN A 61 8.98 -3.52 -21.08
N ASP A 62 9.11 -4.64 -20.36
CA ASP A 62 8.30 -5.85 -20.55
C ASP A 62 6.99 -5.86 -19.73
N GLY A 63 6.62 -4.72 -19.14
CA GLY A 63 5.40 -4.58 -18.33
C GLY A 63 5.56 -5.06 -16.88
N ARG A 64 6.74 -5.51 -16.47
CA ARG A 64 7.02 -5.78 -15.06
C ARG A 64 7.29 -4.49 -14.29
N VAL A 65 6.80 -4.44 -13.07
CA VAL A 65 7.05 -3.36 -12.13
C VAL A 65 7.75 -3.95 -10.92
N LYS A 66 8.93 -3.42 -10.59
CA LYS A 66 9.69 -3.84 -9.41
C LYS A 66 9.54 -2.81 -8.32
N MET A 67 9.20 -3.25 -7.13
CA MET A 67 9.02 -2.37 -5.99
C MET A 67 9.59 -2.98 -4.71
N ASP A 68 10.47 -2.24 -4.05
CA ASP A 68 11.03 -2.60 -2.76
C ASP A 68 10.48 -1.68 -1.67
N GLN A 69 9.75 -2.25 -0.74
CA GLN A 69 9.10 -1.54 0.36
C GLN A 69 9.77 -1.84 1.69
N ASP A 70 10.07 -0.79 2.46
CA ASP A 70 10.54 -0.90 3.82
C ASP A 70 9.39 -0.53 4.79
N LEU A 71 9.04 -1.46 5.68
CA LEU A 71 8.10 -1.26 6.78
C LEU A 71 8.88 -1.11 8.09
N GLN A 72 8.77 0.04 8.72
CA GLN A 72 9.35 0.31 10.03
C GLN A 72 8.30 0.17 11.13
N VAL A 73 8.59 -0.64 12.14
CA VAL A 73 7.71 -0.86 13.29
C VAL A 73 8.36 -0.42 14.60
N SER A 74 7.55 -0.10 15.60
CA SER A 74 8.07 0.37 16.90
C SER A 74 8.67 -0.73 17.80
N THR A 75 8.28 -1.99 17.65
CA THR A 75 8.72 -3.09 18.55
C THR A 75 9.10 -4.35 17.78
N GLU A 76 10.01 -5.15 18.35
CA GLU A 76 10.40 -6.45 17.75
C GLU A 76 9.21 -7.43 17.74
N SER A 77 8.31 -7.38 18.73
CA SER A 77 7.09 -8.19 18.75
C SER A 77 6.19 -7.94 17.53
N HIS A 78 6.03 -6.66 17.13
CA HIS A 78 5.28 -6.31 15.92
C HIS A 78 5.96 -6.81 14.66
N LYS A 79 7.29 -6.68 14.57
CA LYS A 79 8.07 -7.21 13.45
C LYS A 79 7.88 -8.72 13.33
N GLN A 80 7.98 -9.44 14.45
CA GLN A 80 7.76 -10.89 14.46
C GLN A 80 6.34 -11.25 14.03
N LEU A 81 5.31 -10.51 14.46
CA LEU A 81 3.94 -10.76 14.03
C LEU A 81 3.78 -10.66 12.50
N ILE A 82 4.39 -9.66 11.88
CA ILE A 82 4.33 -9.43 10.43
C ILE A 82 5.16 -10.46 9.66
N VAL A 83 6.38 -10.75 10.12
CA VAL A 83 7.35 -11.62 9.42
C VAL A 83 7.05 -13.11 9.64
N LYS A 84 6.32 -13.48 10.71
CA LYS A 84 6.05 -14.88 11.03
C LYS A 84 5.31 -15.57 9.87
N LYS A 85 5.87 -16.70 9.42
CA LYS A 85 5.21 -17.61 8.47
C LYS A 85 3.91 -18.12 9.07
N SER A 86 2.82 -17.47 8.70
CA SER A 86 1.46 -17.79 9.11
C SER A 86 0.50 -17.35 8.01
N LYS A 87 -0.74 -17.84 8.04
CA LYS A 87 -1.79 -17.41 7.11
C LYS A 87 -2.09 -15.89 7.16
N ARG A 88 -1.57 -15.18 8.18
CA ARG A 88 -1.72 -13.73 8.37
C ARG A 88 -0.39 -12.97 8.27
N GLY A 89 0.71 -13.64 7.94
CA GLY A 89 2.04 -13.03 7.83
C GLY A 89 2.22 -12.26 6.52
N LEU A 90 3.49 -11.97 6.20
CA LEU A 90 3.87 -11.15 5.05
C LEU A 90 3.54 -11.79 3.69
N ASP A 91 3.76 -13.09 3.51
CA ASP A 91 3.57 -13.73 2.18
C ASP A 91 2.12 -13.59 1.66
N PRO A 92 1.07 -13.86 2.48
CA PRO A 92 -0.31 -13.59 2.09
C PRO A 92 -0.64 -12.12 1.82
N ILE A 93 0.07 -11.17 2.45
CA ILE A 93 -0.09 -9.74 2.19
C ILE A 93 0.44 -9.41 0.80
N VAL A 94 1.68 -9.81 0.52
CA VAL A 94 2.34 -9.57 -0.77
C VAL A 94 1.54 -10.20 -1.90
N ALA A 95 1.06 -11.43 -1.73
CA ALA A 95 0.24 -12.10 -2.73
C ALA A 95 -1.09 -11.36 -3.01
N ALA A 96 -1.74 -10.83 -1.97
CA ALA A 96 -2.97 -10.05 -2.13
C ALA A 96 -2.72 -8.71 -2.83
N VAL A 97 -1.64 -8.00 -2.47
CA VAL A 97 -1.25 -6.74 -3.14
C VAL A 97 -0.96 -6.95 -4.62
N LYS A 98 -0.24 -8.03 -4.98
CA LYS A 98 0.02 -8.36 -6.38
C LYS A 98 -1.27 -8.60 -7.17
N LYS A 99 -2.25 -9.28 -6.57
CA LYS A 99 -3.55 -9.53 -7.20
C LYS A 99 -4.34 -8.23 -7.44
N ASP A 100 -4.36 -7.34 -6.45
CA ASP A 100 -5.06 -6.06 -6.59
C ASP A 100 -4.38 -5.18 -7.65
N PHE A 101 -3.05 -5.14 -7.65
CA PHE A 101 -2.27 -4.47 -8.68
C PHE A 101 -2.59 -4.98 -10.09
N GLU A 102 -2.57 -6.30 -10.31
CA GLU A 102 -2.88 -6.88 -11.62
C GLU A 102 -4.32 -6.60 -12.07
N SER A 103 -5.23 -6.40 -11.12
CA SER A 103 -6.63 -6.03 -11.40
C SER A 103 -6.77 -4.57 -11.83
N CYS A 104 -6.02 -3.66 -11.18
CA CYS A 104 -6.01 -2.23 -11.52
C CYS A 104 -5.16 -1.92 -12.77
N PHE A 105 -4.13 -2.72 -13.05
CA PHE A 105 -3.20 -2.51 -14.16
C PHE A 105 -3.10 -3.74 -15.07
N PRO A 106 -4.11 -4.02 -15.91
CA PRO A 106 -4.10 -5.15 -16.82
C PRO A 106 -2.86 -5.18 -17.72
N GLY A 107 -2.22 -6.35 -17.82
CA GLY A 107 -1.00 -6.53 -18.62
C GLY A 107 0.31 -6.15 -17.92
N LYS A 108 0.26 -5.55 -16.72
CA LYS A 108 1.44 -5.35 -15.87
C LYS A 108 1.57 -6.44 -14.82
N ARG A 109 2.80 -6.68 -14.34
CA ARG A 109 3.07 -7.63 -13.24
C ARG A 109 3.94 -7.02 -12.16
N LEU A 110 3.54 -7.16 -10.90
CA LEU A 110 4.27 -6.60 -9.76
C LEU A 110 5.23 -7.62 -9.13
N ASP A 111 6.51 -7.29 -9.12
CA ASP A 111 7.53 -7.92 -8.29
C ASP A 111 7.79 -7.06 -7.04
N LEU A 112 6.97 -7.32 -6.02
CA LEU A 112 7.01 -6.64 -4.73
C LEU A 112 7.86 -7.41 -3.72
N SER A 113 8.89 -6.76 -3.20
CA SER A 113 9.65 -7.19 -2.03
C SER A 113 9.37 -6.27 -0.84
N VAL A 114 9.10 -6.85 0.33
CA VAL A 114 8.84 -6.08 1.55
C VAL A 114 9.84 -6.48 2.63
N ARG A 115 10.53 -5.51 3.23
CA ARG A 115 11.40 -5.70 4.38
C ARG A 115 10.82 -5.04 5.61
N VAL A 116 10.88 -5.73 6.75
CA VAL A 116 10.39 -5.21 8.03
C VAL A 116 11.56 -4.94 8.96
N LYS A 117 11.70 -3.70 9.43
CA LYS A 117 12.76 -3.23 10.33
C LYS A 117 12.13 -2.64 11.60
N VAL A 118 12.80 -2.77 12.73
CA VAL A 118 12.39 -2.05 13.96
C VAL A 118 13.03 -0.67 13.92
N LYS A 119 12.27 0.38 14.23
CA LYS A 119 12.81 1.72 14.45
C LYS A 119 13.73 1.67 15.66
N LEU A 120 15.03 1.86 15.44
CA LEU A 120 15.98 2.07 16.51
C LEU A 120 15.70 3.45 17.11
N ASN A 121 15.04 3.50 18.26
CA ASN A 121 15.02 4.72 19.07
C ASN A 121 16.46 4.96 19.55
N LYS A 122 17.17 5.88 18.89
CA LYS A 122 18.37 6.46 19.49
C LYS A 122 17.88 7.28 20.69
N GLN A 123 18.19 6.77 21.88
CA GLN A 123 18.10 7.54 23.14
C GLN A 123 19.05 8.73 23.09
#